data_AF-M0D4N4-F1
#
_entry.id   AF-M0D4N4-F1
#
_cell.length_a   1.000
_cell.length_b   1.000
_cell.length_c   1.000
_cell.angle_alpha   90.00
_cell.angle_beta   90.00
_cell.angle_gamma   90.00
#
_symmetry.space_group_name_H-M   'P 1'
#
loop_
_entity.id
_entity.type
_entity.pdbx_description
1 polymer ?
#
loop_
_entity_poly.entity_id
_entity_poly.type
_entity_poly.pdbx_seq_one_letter_code
_entity_poly.pdbx_strand_id
1 'polypeptide(L)'
;MVVGLAEALLQVNVDIDLNPVANVVQGAVGSFLTTLVVGAILTAVAPEFLEDRMAAVVDDPVGSFVYGFLVLIFLALAVLVLVITILGILVAIPLVLLAYVVWAIGAAVAFLAIAERFVDREGDDWGTALLVAAALNGGLVLTGVGGVLSFCIGAAGFGAVLEDRL
;
A
#
# COMPACT_ATOMS: atom_id res chain seq x y z
N MET A 1 23.41 -30.19 -5.22
CA MET A 1 22.23 -29.36 -4.87
C MET A 1 22.54 -27.85 -4.84
N VAL A 2 23.79 -27.42 -4.59
CA VAL A 2 24.18 -25.99 -4.58
C VAL A 2 24.33 -25.39 -5.99
N VAL A 3 24.68 -26.21 -6.99
CA VAL A 3 24.91 -25.77 -8.39
C VAL A 3 23.62 -25.27 -9.07
N GLY A 4 22.49 -25.96 -8.85
CA GLY A 4 21.20 -25.56 -9.45
C GLY A 4 20.60 -24.28 -8.85
N LEU A 5 20.95 -23.94 -7.61
CA LEU A 5 20.54 -22.68 -6.99
C LEU A 5 21.32 -21.49 -7.56
N ALA A 6 22.64 -21.67 -7.80
CA ALA A 6 23.47 -20.65 -8.41
C ALA A 6 23.09 -20.36 -9.87
N GLU A 7 22.73 -21.39 -10.63
CA GLU A 7 22.20 -21.23 -12.00
C GLU A 7 20.81 -20.58 -12.00
N ALA A 8 19.92 -20.96 -11.06
CA ALA A 8 18.61 -20.31 -10.93
C ALA A 8 18.72 -18.82 -10.54
N LEU A 9 19.72 -18.44 -9.73
CA LEU A 9 19.98 -17.04 -9.39
C LEU A 9 20.68 -16.27 -10.53
N LEU A 10 21.51 -16.93 -11.35
CA LEU A 10 22.17 -16.33 -12.52
C LEU A 10 21.24 -16.18 -13.74
N GLN A 11 20.15 -16.94 -13.79
CA GLN A 11 19.16 -16.86 -14.88
C GLN A 11 18.10 -15.78 -14.66
N VAL A 12 18.09 -15.12 -13.50
CA VAL A 12 17.30 -13.90 -13.28
C VAL A 12 18.01 -12.74 -13.96
N ASN A 13 18.01 -12.78 -15.30
CA ASN A 13 18.32 -11.63 -16.12
C ASN A 13 17.16 -10.64 -15.94
N VAL A 14 17.23 -9.82 -14.88
CA VAL A 14 16.34 -8.67 -14.74
C VAL A 14 16.77 -7.67 -15.80
N ASP A 15 16.15 -7.79 -16.96
CA ASP A 15 16.19 -6.74 -17.97
C ASP A 15 15.43 -5.55 -17.37
N ILE A 16 16.16 -4.67 -16.67
CA ILE A 16 15.60 -3.42 -16.18
C ILE A 16 15.49 -2.52 -17.41
N ASP A 17 14.34 -2.57 -18.06
CA ASP A 17 14.00 -1.60 -19.10
C ASP A 17 13.92 -0.22 -18.42
N LEU A 18 14.98 0.55 -18.56
CA LEU A 18 15.12 1.91 -18.03
C LEU A 18 14.30 2.91 -18.85
N ASN A 19 13.14 2.50 -19.37
CA ASN A 19 12.18 3.40 -19.97
C ASN A 19 11.36 4.08 -18.85
N PRO A 20 11.62 5.36 -18.54
CA PRO A 20 10.94 6.06 -17.44
C PRO A 20 9.42 6.12 -17.66
N VAL A 21 8.96 6.15 -18.91
CA VAL A 21 7.53 6.14 -19.23
C VAL A 21 6.92 4.79 -18.90
N ALA A 22 7.58 3.69 -19.27
CA ALA A 22 7.11 2.34 -18.97
C ALA A 22 7.02 2.09 -17.45
N ASN A 23 8.01 2.55 -16.69
CA ASN A 23 8.05 2.41 -15.23
C ASN A 23 6.91 3.17 -14.54
N VAL A 24 6.61 4.39 -14.98
CA VAL A 24 5.49 5.18 -14.44
C VAL A 24 4.15 4.52 -14.77
N VAL A 25 3.97 4.03 -16.00
CA VAL A 25 2.75 3.30 -16.41
C VAL A 25 2.59 2.01 -15.62
N GLN A 26 3.66 1.24 -15.42
CA GLN A 26 3.61 0.00 -14.64
C GLN A 26 3.29 0.26 -13.17
N GLY A 27 3.89 1.31 -12.56
CA GLY A 27 3.56 1.73 -11.20
C GLY A 27 2.10 2.16 -11.06
N ALA A 28 1.57 2.89 -12.05
CA ALA A 28 0.16 3.31 -12.09
C ALA A 28 -0.79 2.11 -12.19
N VAL A 29 -0.50 1.16 -13.07
CA VAL A 29 -1.29 -0.08 -13.20
C VAL A 29 -1.20 -0.91 -11.92
N GLY A 30 -0.01 -1.04 -11.34
CA GLY A 30 0.20 -1.80 -10.10
C GLY A 30 -0.55 -1.21 -8.91
N SER A 31 -0.50 0.11 -8.74
CA SER A 31 -1.24 0.82 -7.68
C SER A 31 -2.76 0.78 -7.89
N PHE A 32 -3.22 0.96 -9.13
CA PHE A 32 -4.63 0.77 -9.49
C PHE A 32 -5.11 -0.63 -9.11
N LEU A 33 -4.44 -1.66 -9.61
CA LEU A 33 -4.85 -3.05 -9.39
C LEU A 33 -4.74 -3.45 -7.92
N THR A 34 -3.70 -3.02 -7.22
CA THR A 34 -3.52 -3.31 -5.80
C THR A 34 -4.64 -2.68 -4.97
N THR A 35 -4.96 -1.40 -5.22
CA THR A 35 -6.07 -0.71 -4.54
C THR A 35 -7.40 -1.39 -4.81
N LEU A 36 -7.64 -1.74 -6.08
CA LEU A 36 -8.88 -2.41 -6.49
C LEU A 36 -9.03 -3.79 -5.85
N VAL A 37 -7.98 -4.61 -5.90
CA VAL A 37 -8.00 -5.97 -5.37
C VAL A 37 -8.09 -5.95 -3.85
N VAL A 38 -7.25 -5.18 -3.18
CA VAL A 38 -7.24 -5.10 -1.71
C VAL A 38 -8.53 -4.45 -1.20
N GLY A 39 -8.97 -3.36 -1.82
CA GLY A 39 -10.25 -2.73 -1.52
C GLY A 39 -11.41 -3.70 -1.68
N ALA A 40 -11.49 -4.42 -2.81
CA ALA A 40 -12.55 -5.39 -3.06
C ALA A 40 -12.56 -6.54 -2.04
N ILE A 41 -11.38 -7.01 -1.63
CA ILE A 41 -11.26 -8.02 -0.57
C ILE A 41 -11.78 -7.45 0.76
N LEU A 42 -11.38 -6.23 1.13
CA LEU A 42 -11.82 -5.59 2.38
C LEU A 42 -13.34 -5.38 2.40
N THR A 43 -13.92 -4.85 1.31
CA THR A 43 -15.38 -4.64 1.21
C THR A 43 -16.16 -5.96 1.28
N ALA A 44 -15.58 -7.05 0.77
CA ALA A 44 -16.26 -8.36 0.76
C ALA A 44 -16.09 -9.14 2.08
N VAL A 45 -14.92 -9.03 2.74
CA VAL A 45 -14.54 -9.87 3.89
C VAL A 45 -14.76 -9.16 5.22
N ALA A 46 -14.49 -7.85 5.28
CA ALA A 46 -14.50 -7.08 6.52
C ALA A 46 -15.01 -5.64 6.28
N PRO A 47 -16.27 -5.46 5.82
CA PRO A 47 -16.84 -4.14 5.52
C PRO A 47 -16.90 -3.23 6.75
N GLU A 48 -17.27 -3.77 7.92
CA GLU A 48 -17.32 -2.99 9.18
C GLU A 48 -15.94 -2.42 9.55
N PHE A 49 -14.89 -3.24 9.44
CA PHE A 49 -13.51 -2.78 9.66
C PHE A 49 -13.10 -1.69 8.67
N LEU A 50 -13.50 -1.83 7.40
CA LEU A 50 -13.21 -0.82 6.38
C LEU A 50 -13.89 0.51 6.72
N GLU A 51 -15.19 0.50 7.03
CA GLU A 51 -15.95 1.71 7.37
C GLU A 51 -15.37 2.43 8.60
N ASP A 52 -15.05 1.69 9.66
CA ASP A 52 -14.43 2.24 10.87
C ASP A 52 -13.08 2.92 10.56
N ARG A 53 -12.26 2.29 9.72
CA ARG A 53 -10.93 2.83 9.38
C ARG A 53 -11.02 3.99 8.39
N MET A 54 -11.98 3.99 7.48
CA MET A 54 -12.26 5.14 6.62
C MET A 54 -12.69 6.34 7.45
N ALA A 55 -13.54 6.14 8.46
CA ALA A 55 -13.92 7.20 9.40
C ALA A 55 -12.69 7.76 10.13
N ALA A 56 -11.83 6.90 10.68
CA ALA A 56 -10.59 7.33 11.34
C ALA A 56 -9.68 8.18 10.45
N VAL A 57 -9.50 7.80 9.17
CA VAL A 57 -8.69 8.58 8.21
C VAL A 57 -9.28 9.97 7.96
N VAL A 58 -10.62 10.10 7.95
CA VAL A 58 -11.29 11.39 7.70
C VAL A 58 -11.32 12.25 8.95
N ASP A 59 -11.48 11.65 10.13
CA ASP A 59 -11.63 12.35 11.40
C ASP A 59 -10.30 13.00 11.85
N ASP A 60 -9.17 12.28 11.72
CA ASP A 60 -7.84 12.84 11.99
C ASP A 60 -6.81 12.47 10.90
N PRO A 61 -6.92 13.06 9.70
CA PRO A 61 -6.04 12.73 8.56
C PRO A 61 -4.58 13.06 8.84
N VAL A 62 -4.32 14.13 9.61
CA VAL A 62 -2.95 14.59 9.89
C VAL A 62 -2.33 13.72 10.98
N GLY A 63 -3.06 13.39 12.05
CA GLY A 63 -2.59 12.48 13.09
C GLY A 63 -2.28 11.09 12.53
N SER A 64 -3.21 10.52 11.77
CA SER A 64 -3.03 9.24 11.08
C SER A 64 -1.83 9.28 10.11
N PHE A 65 -1.66 10.35 9.33
CA PHE A 65 -0.48 10.51 8.45
C PHE A 65 0.83 10.54 9.25
N VAL A 66 0.93 11.38 10.27
CA VAL A 66 2.16 11.53 11.06
C VAL A 66 2.49 10.23 11.77
N TYR A 67 1.49 9.57 12.37
CA TYR A 67 1.68 8.28 13.03
C TYR A 67 2.16 7.22 12.05
N GLY A 68 1.47 7.03 10.92
CA GLY A 68 1.85 6.07 9.91
C GLY A 68 3.23 6.34 9.32
N PHE A 69 3.56 7.59 9.05
CA PHE A 69 4.88 7.99 8.54
C PHE A 69 6.00 7.69 9.55
N LEU A 70 5.80 8.01 10.84
CA LEU A 70 6.76 7.70 11.90
C LEU A 70 6.95 6.18 12.07
N VAL A 71 5.87 5.40 12.02
CA VAL A 71 5.97 3.94 12.08
C VAL A 71 6.73 3.39 10.87
N LEU A 72 6.48 3.91 9.66
CA LEU A 72 7.22 3.50 8.46
C LEU A 72 8.72 3.80 8.58
N ILE A 73 9.10 4.95 9.14
CA ILE A 73 10.50 5.29 9.42
C ILE A 73 11.09 4.30 10.43
N PHE A 74 10.40 4.07 11.55
CA PHE A 74 10.88 3.16 12.59
C PHE A 74 11.03 1.73 12.06
N LEU A 75 10.06 1.27 11.27
CA LEU A 75 10.09 -0.01 10.58
C LEU A 75 11.28 -0.10 9.61
N ALA A 76 11.52 0.93 8.81
CA ALA A 76 12.66 0.96 7.89
C ALA A 76 13.99 0.86 8.64
N LEU A 77 14.12 1.56 9.78
CA LEU A 77 15.29 1.46 10.66
C LEU A 77 15.42 0.07 11.28
N ALA A 78 14.32 -0.53 11.76
CA ALA A 78 14.32 -1.88 12.32
C ALA A 78 14.72 -2.93 11.28
N VAL A 79 14.18 -2.83 10.06
CA VAL A 79 14.54 -3.70 8.92
C VAL A 79 16.02 -3.50 8.56
N LEU A 80 16.51 -2.27 8.49
CA LEU A 80 17.93 -1.98 8.21
C LEU A 80 18.84 -2.64 9.24
N VAL A 81 18.53 -2.50 10.54
CA VAL A 81 19.28 -3.14 11.62
C VAL A 81 19.25 -4.66 11.47
N LEU A 82 18.07 -5.26 11.23
CA LEU A 82 17.94 -6.70 11.02
C LEU A 82 18.76 -7.20 9.83
N VAL A 83 18.75 -6.48 8.70
CA VAL A 83 19.52 -6.86 7.51
C VAL A 83 21.02 -6.80 7.78
N ILE A 84 21.49 -5.77 8.50
CA ILE A 84 22.92 -5.64 8.88
C ILE A 84 23.37 -6.83 9.73
N THR A 85 22.49 -7.40 10.55
CA THR A 85 22.84 -8.57 11.38
C THR A 85 22.97 -9.90 10.63
N ILE A 86 22.66 -9.94 9.32
CA ILE A 86 22.64 -11.13 8.42
C ILE A 86 21.66 -12.23 8.88
N LEU A 87 21.75 -12.70 10.13
CA LEU A 87 20.79 -13.61 10.76
C LEU A 87 19.38 -13.00 10.83
N GLY A 88 19.30 -11.67 10.99
CA GLY A 88 18.03 -10.96 10.99
C GLY A 88 17.29 -10.97 9.66
N ILE A 89 17.92 -11.38 8.55
CA ILE A 89 17.26 -11.43 7.22
C ILE A 89 16.06 -12.38 7.24
N LEU A 90 16.16 -13.52 7.92
CA LEU A 90 15.05 -14.48 8.03
C LEU A 90 13.82 -13.87 8.72
N VAL A 91 14.03 -12.88 9.59
CA VAL A 91 12.96 -12.14 10.30
C VAL A 91 12.54 -10.89 9.52
N ALA A 92 13.48 -10.21 8.87
CA ALA A 92 13.23 -9.01 8.07
C ALA A 92 12.30 -9.29 6.89
N ILE A 93 12.47 -10.43 6.21
CA ILE A 93 11.63 -10.77 5.04
C ILE A 93 10.15 -10.91 5.44
N PRO A 94 9.76 -11.75 6.42
CA PRO A 94 8.38 -11.80 6.90
C PRO A 94 7.86 -10.45 7.41
N LEU A 95 8.71 -9.68 8.11
CA LEU A 95 8.33 -8.39 8.65
C LEU A 95 7.99 -7.39 7.53
N VAL A 96 8.83 -7.30 6.50
CA VAL A 96 8.58 -6.45 5.32
C VAL A 96 7.33 -6.89 4.58
N LEU A 97 7.11 -8.21 4.43
CA LEU A 97 5.93 -8.72 3.77
C LEU A 97 4.65 -8.39 4.55
N LEU A 98 4.66 -8.53 5.87
CA LEU A 98 3.54 -8.15 6.73
C LEU A 98 3.29 -6.64 6.65
N ALA A 99 4.35 -5.82 6.73
CA ALA A 99 4.23 -4.38 6.58
C ALA A 99 3.68 -3.96 5.22
N TYR A 100 4.10 -4.63 4.15
CA TYR A 100 3.58 -4.38 2.80
C TYR A 100 2.07 -4.67 2.72
N VAL A 101 1.61 -5.78 3.30
CA VAL A 101 0.18 -6.12 3.33
C VAL A 101 -0.61 -5.08 4.12
N VAL A 102 -0.14 -4.72 5.32
CA VAL A 102 -0.80 -3.71 6.16
C VAL A 102 -0.81 -2.34 5.47
N TRP A 103 0.28 -1.98 4.79
CA TRP A 103 0.35 -0.75 3.98
C TRP A 103 -0.62 -0.77 2.82
N ALA A 104 -0.75 -1.88 2.09
CA ALA A 104 -1.70 -2.00 0.99
C ALA A 104 -3.15 -1.89 1.48
N ILE A 105 -3.47 -2.48 2.64
CA ILE A 105 -4.78 -2.33 3.32
C ILE A 105 -5.01 -0.87 3.67
N GLY A 106 -4.07 -0.24 4.36
CA GLY A 106 -4.16 1.17 4.75
C GLY A 106 -4.36 2.09 3.54
N ALA A 107 -3.54 1.92 2.49
CA ALA A 107 -3.69 2.68 1.26
C ALA A 107 -5.07 2.49 0.63
N ALA A 108 -5.58 1.26 0.55
CA ALA A 108 -6.92 1.01 0.04
C ALA A 108 -8.01 1.72 0.86
N VAL A 109 -7.94 1.65 2.19
CA VAL A 109 -8.84 2.37 3.12
C VAL A 109 -8.79 3.87 2.84
N ALA A 110 -7.61 4.48 2.78
CA ALA A 110 -7.49 5.93 2.60
C ALA A 110 -8.01 6.40 1.23
N PHE A 111 -7.70 5.66 0.16
CA PHE A 111 -8.22 5.99 -1.17
C PHE A 111 -9.74 5.77 -1.29
N LEU A 112 -10.29 4.76 -0.62
CA LEU A 112 -11.74 4.54 -0.55
C LEU A 112 -12.45 5.66 0.24
N ALA A 113 -11.89 6.06 1.39
CA ALA A 113 -12.41 7.17 2.17
C ALA A 113 -12.47 8.48 1.36
N ILE A 114 -11.47 8.71 0.50
CA ILE A 114 -11.46 9.83 -0.43
C ILE A 114 -12.50 9.62 -1.54
N ALA A 115 -12.58 8.42 -2.13
CA ALA A 115 -13.50 8.10 -3.22
C ALA A 115 -14.98 8.23 -2.82
N GLU A 116 -15.35 7.81 -1.61
CA GLU A 116 -16.72 7.96 -1.08
C GLU A 116 -17.16 9.43 -0.99
N ARG A 117 -16.23 10.39 -0.94
CA ARG A 117 -16.59 11.83 -0.99
C ARG A 117 -16.95 12.31 -2.39
N PHE A 118 -16.60 11.55 -3.42
CA PHE A 118 -16.91 11.88 -4.82
C PHE A 118 -18.11 11.10 -5.36
N VAL A 119 -18.49 10.00 -4.71
CA VAL A 119 -19.53 9.09 -5.16
C VAL A 119 -20.61 9.03 -4.10
N ASP A 120 -21.83 9.45 -4.43
CA ASP A 120 -23.01 9.13 -3.62
C ASP A 120 -23.30 7.62 -3.81
N ARG A 121 -22.93 6.84 -2.81
CA ARG A 121 -23.23 5.40 -2.73
C ARG A 121 -24.64 5.21 -2.14
N GLU A 122 -25.50 4.49 -2.86
CA GLU A 122 -26.77 4.00 -2.31
C GLU A 122 -26.57 2.59 -1.74
N GLY A 123 -26.72 2.43 -0.41
CA GLY A 123 -26.60 1.11 0.23
C GLY A 123 -25.22 0.47 0.04
N ASP A 124 -25.14 -0.83 -0.20
CA ASP A 124 -23.88 -1.60 -0.27
C ASP A 124 -23.19 -1.58 -1.66
N ASP A 125 -23.46 -0.59 -2.53
CA ASP A 125 -22.78 -0.52 -3.83
C ASP A 125 -21.35 0.05 -3.71
N TRP A 126 -20.40 -0.84 -3.45
CA TRP A 126 -18.96 -0.53 -3.37
C TRP A 126 -18.28 -0.42 -4.74
N GLY A 127 -18.91 -0.89 -5.81
CA GLY A 127 -18.24 -1.05 -7.11
C GLY A 127 -17.74 0.27 -7.69
N THR A 128 -18.58 1.30 -7.64
CA THR A 128 -18.24 2.64 -8.14
C THR A 128 -17.16 3.30 -7.28
N ALA A 129 -17.27 3.21 -5.95
CA ALA A 129 -16.28 3.76 -5.02
C ALA A 129 -14.91 3.07 -5.17
N LEU A 130 -14.86 1.75 -5.32
CA LEU A 130 -13.63 0.98 -5.57
C LEU A 130 -12.94 1.39 -6.86
N LEU A 131 -13.70 1.53 -7.95
CA LEU A 131 -13.16 1.93 -9.23
C LEU A 131 -12.59 3.35 -9.16
N VAL A 132 -13.29 4.27 -8.50
CA VAL A 132 -12.82 5.65 -8.28
C VAL A 132 -11.56 5.66 -7.40
N ALA A 133 -11.54 4.91 -6.29
CA ALA A 133 -10.38 4.80 -5.41
C ALA A 133 -9.14 4.28 -6.16
N ALA A 134 -9.31 3.20 -6.92
CA ALA A 134 -8.25 2.62 -7.74
C ALA A 134 -7.77 3.59 -8.82
N ALA A 135 -8.70 4.27 -9.50
CA ALA A 135 -8.39 5.27 -10.52
C ALA A 135 -7.66 6.49 -9.96
N LEU A 136 -8.02 6.93 -8.75
CA LEU A 136 -7.31 8.00 -8.05
C LEU A 136 -5.87 7.58 -7.76
N ASN A 137 -5.66 6.41 -7.15
CA ASN A 137 -4.31 5.95 -6.83
C ASN A 137 -3.45 5.76 -8.10
N GLY A 138 -3.96 4.99 -9.06
CA GLY A 138 -3.26 4.75 -10.33
C GLY A 138 -3.01 6.04 -11.11
N GLY A 139 -4.01 6.92 -11.17
CA GLY A 139 -3.91 8.22 -11.86
C GLY A 139 -2.87 9.14 -11.21
N LEU A 140 -2.82 9.20 -9.87
CA LEU A 140 -1.78 9.94 -9.14
C LEU A 140 -0.40 9.40 -9.47
N VAL A 141 -0.19 8.08 -9.41
CA VAL A 141 1.11 7.49 -9.74
C VAL A 141 1.47 7.72 -11.21
N LEU A 142 0.50 7.71 -12.13
CA LEU A 142 0.71 7.96 -13.56
C LEU A 142 1.26 9.36 -13.85
N THR A 143 1.01 10.35 -12.98
CA THR A 143 1.62 11.68 -13.11
C THR A 143 3.11 11.71 -12.77
N GLY A 144 3.67 10.62 -12.24
CA GLY A 144 5.02 10.54 -11.68
C GLY A 144 5.12 11.21 -10.31
N VAL A 145 4.90 12.53 -10.26
CA VAL A 145 4.96 13.32 -9.00
C VAL A 145 3.88 12.89 -8.02
N GLY A 146 2.70 12.51 -8.50
CA GLY A 146 1.61 12.04 -7.66
C GLY A 146 1.89 10.71 -6.97
N GLY A 147 2.98 10.00 -7.30
CA GLY A 147 3.47 8.88 -6.50
C GLY A 147 3.82 9.28 -5.06
N VAL A 148 4.35 10.50 -4.85
CA VAL A 148 4.64 11.01 -3.50
C VAL A 148 3.35 11.28 -2.73
N LEU A 149 2.35 11.86 -3.39
CA LEU A 149 1.03 12.08 -2.80
C LEU A 149 0.34 10.75 -2.48
N SER A 150 0.41 9.77 -3.40
CA SER A 150 -0.10 8.42 -3.17
C SER A 150 0.58 7.76 -1.98
N PHE A 151 1.89 7.93 -1.83
CA PHE A 151 2.61 7.48 -0.64
C PHE A 151 2.12 8.16 0.64
N CYS A 152 1.89 9.47 0.64
CA CYS A 152 1.36 10.18 1.80
C CYS A 152 -0.06 9.70 2.18
N ILE A 153 -0.93 9.50 1.19
CA ILE A 153 -2.27 8.94 1.40
C ILE A 153 -2.17 7.51 1.96
N GLY A 154 -1.28 6.70 1.40
CA GLY A 154 -0.99 5.35 1.90
C GLY A 154 -0.45 5.34 3.33
N ALA A 155 0.42 6.28 3.68
CA ALA A 155 0.93 6.45 5.04
C ALA A 155 -0.17 6.86 6.02
N ALA A 156 -1.10 7.73 5.62
CA ALA A 156 -2.26 8.09 6.44
C ALA A 156 -3.15 6.87 6.71
N GLY A 157 -3.49 6.10 5.68
CA GLY A 157 -4.27 4.88 5.86
C GLY A 157 -3.55 3.81 6.67
N PHE A 158 -2.24 3.65 6.48
CA PHE A 158 -1.41 2.75 7.29
C PHE A 158 -1.43 3.15 8.77
N GLY A 159 -1.35 4.46 9.05
CA GLY A 159 -1.48 4.98 10.40
C GLY A 159 -2.85 4.70 11.00
N ALA A 160 -3.93 4.98 10.28
CA ALA A 160 -5.29 4.70 10.74
C ALA A 160 -5.54 3.21 11.04
N VAL A 161 -4.88 2.29 10.31
CA VAL A 161 -4.94 0.85 10.60
C VAL A 161 -4.23 0.47 11.91
N LEU A 162 -3.21 1.22 12.32
CA LEU A 162 -2.36 0.90 13.46
C LEU A 162 -2.68 1.70 14.74
N GLU A 163 -3.21 2.92 14.62
CA GLU A 163 -3.40 3.88 15.71
C GLU A 163 -4.32 3.37 16.84
N ASP A 164 -5.15 2.38 16.56
CA ASP A 164 -6.11 1.80 17.51
C ASP A 164 -5.68 0.41 18.04
N ARG A 165 -4.44 0.00 17.76
CA ARG A 165 -3.91 -1.33 18.07
C ARG A 165 -2.59 -1.32 18.83
N LEU A 166 -2.05 -0.14 19.17
CA LEU A 166 -0.81 0.08 19.92
C LEU A 166 -1.01 1.14 21.00
#